data_AF-A0A2B7WIZ5-F1
#
_entry.id   AF-A0A2B7WIZ5-F1
#
_cell.length_a   1.000
_cell.length_b   1.000
_cell.length_c   1.000
_cell.angle_alpha   90.00
_cell.angle_beta   90.00
_cell.angle_gamma   90.00
#
_symmetry.space_group_name_H-M   'P 1'
#
loop_
_entity.id
_entity.type
_entity.pdbx_description
1 polymer ?
#
loop_
_entity_poly.entity_id
_entity_poly.type
_entity_poly.pdbx_seq_one_letter_code
_entity_poly.pdbx_strand_id
1 'polypeptide(L)'
;MPSIQHPRPQTHIAAASIHRDETDIKSFTKLAEGGFNRVFEITMKHDDARVLARLPYPCILPKRLTVASEVATLDFLRTQGIPGPRVLEYSTDAETNSVGAEYIIMEKAEGEPIGESWYTLSEKQRLKVLMGLVKIEEKLFAIDLKASGSIYYAHDLPPEMDRVAISCSPSQQGSDTTAAARGEFCVGPVVSLKW
;
A
#
# COMPACT_ATOMS: atom_id res chain seq x y z
N MET A 1 -8.11 5.74 -38.47
CA MET A 1 -8.24 4.34 -37.98
C MET A 1 -7.98 4.37 -36.49
N PRO A 2 -8.95 3.98 -35.63
CA PRO A 2 -8.74 3.98 -34.20
C PRO A 2 -7.80 2.83 -33.84
N SER A 3 -6.67 3.17 -33.21
CA SER A 3 -5.71 2.24 -32.67
C SER A 3 -6.41 1.34 -31.66
N ILE A 4 -6.47 0.03 -31.93
CA ILE A 4 -6.94 -0.95 -30.96
C ILE A 4 -5.90 -0.98 -29.84
N GLN A 5 -6.17 -0.23 -28.78
CA GLN A 5 -5.34 -0.20 -27.59
C GLN A 5 -5.63 -1.50 -26.84
N HIS A 6 -4.73 -2.47 -26.91
CA HIS A 6 -4.86 -3.68 -26.12
C HIS A 6 -5.05 -3.31 -24.63
N PRO A 7 -6.05 -3.88 -23.95
CA PRO A 7 -6.28 -3.60 -22.54
C PRO A 7 -5.02 -3.98 -21.76
N ARG A 8 -4.53 -3.07 -20.91
CA ARG A 8 -3.35 -3.36 -20.10
C ARG A 8 -3.86 -4.13 -18.88
N PRO A 9 -3.31 -5.30 -18.51
CA PRO A 9 -3.86 -6.08 -17.40
C PRO A 9 -3.96 -5.29 -16.08
N GLN A 10 -3.03 -4.36 -15.88
CA GLN A 10 -2.98 -3.46 -14.73
C GLN A 10 -4.09 -2.38 -14.72
N THR A 11 -4.61 -1.95 -15.87
CA THR A 11 -5.77 -1.04 -15.92
C THR A 11 -7.07 -1.75 -15.53
N HIS A 12 -7.24 -2.99 -15.99
CA HIS A 12 -8.40 -3.81 -15.63
C HIS A 12 -8.48 -4.06 -14.11
N ILE A 13 -7.39 -4.51 -13.49
CA ILE A 13 -7.38 -4.78 -12.03
C ILE A 13 -7.58 -3.49 -11.23
N ALA A 14 -6.96 -2.38 -11.65
CA ALA A 14 -7.14 -1.11 -10.97
C ALA A 14 -8.61 -0.64 -10.99
N ALA A 15 -9.29 -0.75 -12.13
CA ALA A 15 -10.72 -0.42 -12.24
C ALA A 15 -11.60 -1.36 -11.38
N ALA A 16 -11.34 -2.66 -11.46
CA ALA A 16 -12.07 -3.66 -10.68
C ALA A 16 -11.93 -3.45 -9.15
N SER A 17 -10.75 -3.02 -8.68
CA SER A 17 -10.48 -2.76 -7.25
C SER A 17 -11.35 -1.65 -6.62
N ILE A 18 -11.94 -0.80 -7.45
CA ILE A 18 -12.89 0.24 -7.04
C ILE A 18 -14.29 0.03 -7.62
N HIS A 19 -14.60 -1.19 -8.08
CA HIS A 19 -15.88 -1.58 -8.66
C HIS A 19 -16.28 -0.75 -9.89
N ARG A 20 -15.33 -0.46 -10.78
CA ARG A 20 -15.52 0.26 -12.04
C ARG A 20 -15.10 -0.59 -13.24
N ASP A 21 -15.57 -0.21 -14.43
CA ASP A 21 -15.16 -0.84 -15.67
C ASP A 21 -13.87 -0.20 -16.23
N GLU A 22 -13.06 -0.95 -16.97
CA GLU A 22 -11.84 -0.43 -17.60
C GLU A 22 -12.15 0.70 -18.60
N THR A 23 -13.34 0.67 -19.22
CA THR A 23 -13.82 1.72 -20.12
C THR A 23 -14.05 3.07 -19.42
N ASP A 24 -14.18 3.08 -18.09
CA ASP A 24 -14.32 4.30 -17.28
C ASP A 24 -12.98 5.00 -17.01
N ILE A 25 -11.85 4.42 -17.45
CA ILE A 25 -10.53 5.02 -17.24
C ILE A 25 -10.33 6.23 -18.16
N LYS A 26 -10.06 7.38 -17.55
CA LYS A 26 -9.73 8.65 -18.21
C LYS A 26 -8.27 8.70 -18.62
N SER A 27 -7.37 8.28 -17.74
CA SER A 27 -5.93 8.29 -17.99
C SER A 27 -5.19 7.20 -17.20
N PHE A 28 -4.06 6.78 -17.76
CA PHE A 28 -3.08 5.89 -17.14
C PHE A 28 -1.70 6.50 -17.35
N THR A 29 -1.09 7.01 -16.30
CA THR A 29 0.15 7.78 -16.37
C THR A 29 1.18 7.22 -15.40
N LYS A 30 2.43 7.11 -15.84
CA LYS A 30 3.53 6.76 -14.94
C LYS A 30 3.81 7.95 -14.02
N LEU A 31 3.57 7.79 -12.72
CA LEU A 31 3.71 8.84 -11.73
C LEU A 31 5.15 8.95 -11.24
N ALA A 32 5.78 7.80 -10.94
CA ALA A 32 7.12 7.74 -10.41
C ALA A 32 7.81 6.40 -10.74
N GLU A 33 9.13 6.39 -10.69
CA GLU A 33 9.95 5.20 -10.75
C GLU A 33 11.12 5.37 -9.79
N GLY A 34 11.24 4.45 -8.84
CA GLY A 34 12.36 4.40 -7.91
C GLY A 34 13.24 3.19 -8.18
N GLY A 35 14.15 2.88 -7.25
CA GLY A 35 14.97 1.67 -7.33
C GLY A 35 14.20 0.36 -7.17
N PHE A 36 13.02 0.38 -6.55
CA PHE A 36 12.25 -0.82 -6.19
C PHE A 36 10.99 -1.01 -7.03
N ASN A 37 10.33 0.08 -7.37
CA ASN A 37 8.95 0.05 -7.87
C ASN A 37 8.75 1.04 -9.02
N ARG A 38 7.86 0.67 -9.94
CA ARG A 38 7.17 1.60 -10.85
C ARG A 38 5.80 1.92 -10.28
N VAL A 39 5.42 3.18 -10.30
CA VAL A 39 4.13 3.64 -9.81
C VAL A 39 3.36 4.28 -10.96
N PHE A 40 2.16 3.79 -11.21
CA PHE A 40 1.22 4.33 -12.19
C PHE A 40 0.02 4.92 -11.48
N GLU A 41 -0.43 6.09 -11.93
CA GLU A 41 -1.68 6.70 -11.54
C GLU A 41 -2.75 6.40 -12.59
N ILE A 42 -3.89 5.91 -12.13
CA ILE A 42 -5.08 5.68 -12.94
C ILE A 42 -6.15 6.66 -12.47
N THR A 43 -6.70 7.45 -13.41
CA THR A 43 -7.79 8.40 -13.13
C THR A 43 -9.07 7.96 -13.84
N MET A 44 -10.21 8.05 -13.16
CA MET A 44 -11.53 7.70 -13.70
C MET A 44 -12.25 8.90 -14.35
N LYS A 45 -13.14 8.65 -15.33
CA LYS A 45 -13.80 9.70 -16.16
C LYS A 45 -14.86 10.52 -15.43
N HIS A 46 -15.53 9.96 -14.43
CA HIS A 46 -16.77 10.55 -13.89
C HIS A 46 -16.59 11.36 -12.62
N ASP A 47 -15.73 10.89 -11.71
CA ASP A 47 -15.52 11.46 -10.37
C ASP A 47 -14.06 11.89 -10.16
N ASP A 48 -13.23 11.80 -11.21
CA ASP A 48 -11.78 11.98 -11.13
C ASP A 48 -11.14 11.15 -10.01
N ALA A 49 -11.75 10.01 -9.63
CA ALA A 49 -11.16 9.10 -8.65
C ALA A 49 -9.79 8.63 -9.12
N ARG A 50 -8.82 8.65 -8.22
CA ARG A 50 -7.41 8.31 -8.50
C ARG A 50 -6.97 7.12 -7.68
N VAL A 51 -6.40 6.13 -8.35
CA VAL A 51 -5.75 4.98 -7.73
C VAL A 51 -4.33 4.85 -8.21
N LEU A 52 -3.46 4.33 -7.34
CA LEU A 52 -2.06 4.06 -7.62
C LEU A 52 -1.86 2.56 -7.79
N ALA A 53 -1.28 2.16 -8.92
CA ALA A 53 -0.76 0.83 -9.15
C ALA A 53 0.75 0.84 -8.96
N ARG A 54 1.24 0.11 -7.95
CA ARG A 54 2.65 -0.04 -7.64
C ARG A 54 3.10 -1.44 -8.05
N LEU A 55 4.11 -1.50 -8.93
CA LEU A 55 4.67 -2.75 -9.43
C LEU A 55 6.15 -2.82 -9.03
N PRO A 56 6.53 -3.72 -8.11
CA PRO A 56 7.93 -4.01 -7.84
C PRO A 56 8.66 -4.57 -9.05
N TYR A 57 9.97 -4.32 -9.11
CA TYR A 57 10.78 -4.94 -10.14
C TYR A 57 10.93 -6.45 -9.92
N PRO A 58 10.98 -7.26 -11.00
CA PRO A 58 11.15 -8.71 -10.88
C PRO A 58 12.44 -9.16 -10.18
N CYS A 59 13.45 -8.27 -10.09
CA CYS A 59 14.72 -8.52 -9.41
C CYS A 59 14.67 -8.27 -7.89
N ILE A 60 13.57 -7.72 -7.37
CA ILE A 60 13.42 -7.48 -5.93
C ILE A 60 13.25 -8.82 -5.22
N LEU A 61 14.10 -9.04 -4.21
CA LEU A 61 14.12 -10.23 -3.38
C LEU A 61 14.02 -9.84 -1.90
N PRO A 62 13.34 -10.65 -1.07
CA PRO A 62 12.60 -11.87 -1.43
C PRO A 62 11.28 -11.56 -2.16
N LYS A 63 11.02 -12.31 -3.25
CA LYS A 63 9.71 -12.32 -3.93
C LYS A 63 8.62 -12.71 -2.94
N ARG A 64 7.38 -12.28 -3.20
CA ARG A 64 6.17 -12.49 -2.41
C ARG A 64 6.19 -11.79 -1.06
N LEU A 65 7.23 -11.99 -0.27
CA LEU A 65 7.34 -11.48 1.11
C LEU A 65 7.40 -9.95 1.16
N THR A 66 8.04 -9.30 0.18
CA THR A 66 8.13 -7.83 0.16
C THR A 66 6.76 -7.18 0.02
N VAL A 67 5.97 -7.60 -0.98
CA VAL A 67 4.61 -7.08 -1.18
C VAL A 67 3.68 -7.49 -0.04
N ALA A 68 3.71 -8.76 0.37
CA ALA A 68 2.90 -9.24 1.49
C ALA A 68 3.15 -8.43 2.76
N SER A 69 4.42 -8.15 3.06
CA SER A 69 4.77 -7.40 4.27
C SER A 69 4.40 -5.93 4.18
N GLU A 70 4.62 -5.30 3.03
CA GLU A 70 4.27 -3.91 2.83
C GLU A 70 2.76 -3.68 2.99
N VAL A 71 1.95 -4.53 2.36
CA VAL A 71 0.49 -4.46 2.44
C VAL A 71 0.01 -4.67 3.87
N ALA A 72 0.48 -5.73 4.54
CA ALA A 72 0.09 -6.01 5.92
C ALA A 72 0.53 -4.90 6.88
N THR A 73 1.69 -4.29 6.67
CA THR A 73 2.17 -3.16 7.48
C THR A 73 1.29 -1.92 7.30
N LEU A 74 0.94 -1.56 6.06
CA LEU A 74 0.06 -0.41 5.80
C LEU A 74 -1.31 -0.58 6.45
N ASP A 75 -1.93 -1.75 6.28
CA ASP A 75 -3.22 -2.06 6.88
C ASP A 75 -3.13 -2.10 8.41
N PHE A 76 -2.09 -2.73 8.97
CA PHE A 76 -1.86 -2.78 10.42
C PHE A 76 -1.73 -1.38 11.02
N LEU A 77 -0.91 -0.49 10.45
CA LEU A 77 -0.74 0.88 10.95
C LEU A 77 -2.06 1.65 10.97
N ARG A 78 -2.93 1.43 9.98
CA ARG A 78 -4.27 2.03 9.95
C ARG A 78 -5.16 1.51 11.09
N THR A 79 -5.07 0.23 11.47
CA THR A 79 -5.76 -0.29 12.67
C THR A 79 -5.26 0.32 13.99
N GLN A 80 -4.04 0.86 13.99
CA GLN A 80 -3.46 1.62 15.11
C GLN A 80 -3.78 3.12 15.04
N GLY A 81 -4.65 3.54 14.10
CA GLY A 81 -5.04 4.94 13.92
C GLY A 81 -3.92 5.83 13.37
N ILE A 82 -2.92 5.24 12.70
CA ILE A 82 -1.89 5.97 11.97
C ILE A 82 -2.37 6.17 10.53
N PRO A 83 -2.37 7.41 10.00
CA PRO A 83 -2.84 7.67 8.64
C PRO A 83 -1.88 7.05 7.62
N GLY A 84 -2.44 6.39 6.61
CA GLY A 84 -1.72 5.83 5.48
C GLY A 84 -2.67 5.54 4.31
N PRO A 85 -2.17 5.34 3.08
CA PRO A 85 -3.02 4.98 1.95
C PRO A 85 -3.71 3.63 2.20
N ARG A 86 -4.98 3.51 1.82
CA ARG A 86 -5.70 2.24 1.89
C ARG A 86 -5.27 1.34 0.72
N VAL A 87 -4.87 0.11 1.03
CA VAL A 87 -4.65 -0.91 0.00
C VAL A 87 -6.01 -1.42 -0.46
N LEU A 88 -6.26 -1.37 -1.76
CA LEU A 88 -7.51 -1.79 -2.40
C LEU A 88 -7.43 -3.24 -2.87
N GLU A 89 -6.34 -3.60 -3.53
CA GLU A 89 -6.08 -4.92 -4.08
C GLU A 89 -4.56 -5.16 -4.11
N TYR A 90 -4.11 -6.41 -4.03
CA TYR A 90 -2.70 -6.73 -4.21
C TYR A 90 -2.52 -8.18 -4.69
N SER A 91 -1.41 -8.45 -5.36
CA SER A 91 -1.00 -9.82 -5.65
C SER A 91 0.46 -9.99 -5.33
N THR A 92 0.75 -11.07 -4.60
CA THR A 92 2.10 -11.52 -4.28
C THR A 92 2.57 -12.64 -5.21
N ASP A 93 1.73 -13.12 -6.13
CA ASP A 93 2.03 -14.23 -7.04
C ASP A 93 2.01 -13.75 -8.48
N ALA A 94 3.20 -13.44 -8.99
CA ALA A 94 3.43 -12.99 -10.36
C ALA A 94 3.07 -14.02 -11.44
N GLU A 95 3.01 -15.32 -11.12
CA GLU A 95 2.86 -16.38 -12.11
C GLU A 95 1.40 -16.66 -12.44
N THR A 96 0.50 -16.51 -11.47
CA THR A 96 -0.92 -16.83 -11.63
C THR A 96 -1.79 -15.61 -11.96
N ASN A 97 -1.32 -14.40 -11.69
CA ASN A 97 -2.09 -13.20 -11.92
C ASN A 97 -1.94 -12.65 -13.36
N SER A 98 -2.97 -11.99 -13.86
CA SER A 98 -3.03 -11.51 -15.25
C SER A 98 -2.03 -10.39 -15.59
N VAL A 99 -1.44 -9.72 -14.60
CA VAL A 99 -0.39 -8.70 -14.79
C VAL A 99 0.97 -9.32 -15.07
N GLY A 100 1.20 -10.56 -14.65
CA GLY A 100 2.50 -11.23 -14.77
C GLY A 100 3.58 -10.67 -13.83
N ALA A 101 3.17 -9.92 -12.80
CA ALA A 101 4.05 -9.30 -11.82
C ALA A 101 3.33 -9.16 -10.48
N GLU A 102 4.08 -9.06 -9.38
CA GLU A 102 3.53 -8.62 -8.10
C GLU A 102 3.04 -7.17 -8.23
N TYR A 103 1.99 -6.82 -7.49
CA TYR A 103 1.48 -5.45 -7.51
C TYR A 103 0.73 -5.11 -6.23
N ILE A 104 0.61 -3.80 -5.98
CA ILE A 104 -0.27 -3.21 -4.98
C ILE A 104 -1.11 -2.14 -5.67
N ILE A 105 -2.43 -2.27 -5.60
CA ILE A 105 -3.37 -1.21 -5.95
C ILE A 105 -3.82 -0.55 -4.66
N MET A 106 -3.66 0.76 -4.59
CA MET A 106 -3.96 1.54 -3.39
C MET A 106 -4.54 2.91 -3.74
N GLU A 107 -5.17 3.55 -2.76
CA GLU A 107 -5.63 4.93 -2.89
C GLU A 107 -4.44 5.88 -3.11
N LYS A 108 -4.67 6.94 -3.90
CA LYS A 108 -3.77 8.08 -3.91
C LYS A 108 -4.01 8.92 -2.65
N ALA A 109 -2.97 9.13 -1.85
CA ALA A 109 -3.06 10.06 -0.74
C ALA A 109 -3.24 11.49 -1.25
N GLU A 110 -4.24 12.19 -0.73
CA GLU A 110 -4.48 13.60 -1.04
C GLU A 110 -3.44 14.51 -0.37
N GLY A 111 -3.04 15.55 -1.08
CA GLY A 111 -2.06 16.54 -0.63
C GLY A 111 -0.80 16.59 -1.50
N GLU A 112 0.19 17.32 -1.00
CA GLU A 112 1.47 17.53 -1.66
C GLU A 112 2.63 17.03 -0.78
N PRO A 113 3.73 16.55 -1.37
CA PRO A 113 4.93 16.25 -0.59
C PRO A 113 5.40 17.47 0.17
N ILE A 114 5.66 17.32 1.47
CA ILE A 114 6.04 18.44 2.35
C ILE A 114 7.28 19.20 1.84
N GLY A 115 8.18 18.52 1.12
CA GLY A 115 9.37 19.16 0.53
C GLY A 115 9.04 20.25 -0.50
N GLU A 116 7.92 20.13 -1.21
CA GLU A 116 7.51 21.09 -2.25
C GLU A 116 7.02 22.42 -1.67
N SER A 117 6.35 22.37 -0.50
CA SER A 117 5.83 23.58 0.15
C SER A 117 6.58 24.00 1.40
N TRP A 118 7.57 23.26 1.87
CA TRP A 118 8.28 23.55 3.13
C TRP A 118 8.72 25.01 3.27
N TYR A 119 9.32 25.56 2.21
CA TYR A 119 9.84 26.91 2.19
C TYR A 119 8.76 28.00 2.05
N THR A 120 7.57 27.66 1.57
CA THR A 120 6.43 28.59 1.45
C THR A 120 5.56 28.62 2.71
N LEU A 121 5.63 27.58 3.55
CA LEU A 121 4.92 27.53 4.83
C LEU A 121 5.44 28.57 5.83
N SER A 122 4.51 29.21 6.55
CA SER A 122 4.82 30.02 7.72
C SER A 122 5.38 29.16 8.87
N GLU A 123 6.09 29.80 9.80
CA GLU A 123 6.64 29.12 11.00
C GLU A 123 5.55 28.38 11.79
N LYS A 124 4.38 29.00 11.98
CA LYS A 124 3.23 28.37 12.65
C LYS A 124 2.74 27.11 11.91
N GLN A 125 2.75 27.11 10.58
CA GLN A 125 2.38 25.93 9.78
C GLN A 125 3.44 24.84 9.87
N ARG A 126 4.73 25.18 9.80
CA ARG A 126 5.83 24.21 10.00
C ARG A 126 5.75 23.56 11.38
N LEU A 127 5.50 24.35 12.43
CA LEU A 127 5.30 23.83 13.77
C LEU A 127 4.12 22.85 13.84
N LYS A 128 3.00 23.15 13.16
CA LYS A 128 1.85 22.23 13.08
C LYS A 128 2.21 20.90 12.40
N VAL A 129 3.02 20.94 11.34
CA VAL A 129 3.52 19.72 10.66
C VAL A 129 4.39 18.90 11.61
N LEU A 130 5.35 19.54 12.29
CA LEU A 130 6.22 18.87 13.26
C LEU A 130 5.42 18.24 14.41
N MET A 131 4.43 18.95 14.95
CA MET A 131 3.53 18.39 15.97
C MET A 131 2.71 17.20 15.44
N GLY A 132 2.36 17.19 14.15
CA GLY A 132 1.71 16.05 13.50
C GLY A 132 2.63 14.83 13.42
N LEU A 133 3.90 15.04 13.06
CA LEU A 133 4.91 13.99 13.02
C LEU A 133 5.15 13.36 14.39
N VAL A 134 5.33 14.19 15.43
CA VAL A 134 5.52 13.71 16.81
C VAL A 134 4.36 12.83 17.27
N LYS A 135 3.11 13.19 16.92
CA LYS A 135 1.93 12.35 17.24
C LYS A 135 1.92 11.01 16.52
N ILE A 136 2.47 10.95 15.30
CA ILE A 136 2.61 9.68 14.57
C ILE A 136 3.70 8.83 15.21
N GLU A 137 4.85 9.43 15.53
CA GLU A 137 5.95 8.76 16.23
C GLU A 137 5.50 8.20 17.58
N GLU A 138 4.81 9.01 18.41
CA GLU A 138 4.25 8.58 19.69
C GLU A 138 3.38 7.33 19.54
N LYS A 139 2.48 7.31 18.54
CA LYS A 139 1.67 6.13 18.24
C LYS A 139 2.50 4.93 17.81
N LEU A 140 3.49 5.12 16.93
CA LEU A 140 4.37 4.05 16.49
C LEU A 140 5.15 3.42 17.65
N PHE A 141 5.70 4.23 18.54
CA PHE A 141 6.45 3.75 19.72
C PHE A 141 5.56 3.12 20.78
N ALA A 142 4.26 3.41 20.79
CA ALA A 142 3.30 2.78 21.69
C ALA A 142 2.85 1.38 21.22
N ILE A 143 3.17 0.98 19.99
CA ILE A 143 2.82 -0.35 19.47
C ILE A 143 3.70 -1.40 20.14
N ASP A 144 3.08 -2.32 20.88
CA ASP A 144 3.75 -3.47 21.48
C ASP A 144 3.80 -4.66 20.50
N LEU A 145 4.95 -4.87 19.87
CA LEU A 145 5.23 -6.05 19.05
C LEU A 145 5.98 -7.09 19.88
N LYS A 146 5.34 -8.26 20.08
CA LYS A 146 5.88 -9.38 20.87
C LYS A 146 7.05 -10.12 20.21
N ALA A 147 7.45 -9.73 18.99
CA ALA A 147 8.52 -10.33 18.23
C ALA A 147 9.16 -9.32 17.29
N SER A 148 10.41 -9.59 16.90
CA SER A 148 11.13 -8.82 15.88
C SER A 148 11.01 -9.51 14.54
N GLY A 149 10.71 -8.75 13.49
CA GLY A 149 10.47 -9.29 12.17
C GLY A 149 9.73 -8.31 11.27
N SER A 150 9.17 -8.84 10.19
CA SER A 150 8.27 -8.11 9.31
C SER A 150 6.82 -8.48 9.62
N ILE A 151 5.89 -7.54 9.43
CA ILE A 151 4.45 -7.78 9.63
C ILE A 151 3.88 -8.39 8.35
N TYR A 152 3.02 -9.41 8.47
CA TYR A 152 2.34 -10.09 7.38
C TYR A 152 0.90 -10.41 7.76
N TYR A 153 0.06 -10.67 6.76
CA TYR A 153 -1.13 -11.47 6.98
C TYR A 153 -0.74 -12.94 7.16
N ALA A 154 -1.42 -13.64 8.08
CA ALA A 154 -1.11 -15.04 8.36
C ALA A 154 -1.23 -15.93 7.10
N HIS A 155 -2.19 -15.67 6.21
CA HIS A 155 -2.39 -16.46 5.00
C HIS A 155 -1.29 -16.25 3.94
N ASP A 156 -0.58 -15.12 3.99
CA ASP A 156 0.48 -14.81 3.02
C ASP A 156 1.78 -15.58 3.29
N LEU A 157 1.95 -16.08 4.51
CA LEU A 157 3.13 -16.87 4.91
C LEU A 157 2.88 -18.38 4.76
N PRO A 158 3.85 -19.13 4.18
CA PRO A 158 3.80 -20.59 4.15
C PRO A 158 3.58 -21.20 5.55
N PRO A 159 2.81 -22.30 5.68
CA PRO A 159 2.54 -22.97 6.96
C PRO A 159 3.79 -23.27 7.79
N GLU A 160 4.90 -23.61 7.12
CA GLU A 160 6.15 -24.04 7.72
C GLU A 160 6.99 -22.89 8.30
N MET A 161 6.59 -21.64 8.05
CA MET A 161 7.33 -20.47 8.48
C MET A 161 6.94 -20.04 9.90
N ASP A 162 7.96 -19.88 10.75
CA ASP A 162 7.78 -19.37 12.11
C ASP A 162 7.12 -17.99 12.08
N ARG A 163 6.08 -17.83 12.91
CA ARG A 163 5.32 -16.60 13.01
C ARG A 163 4.78 -16.40 14.42
N VAL A 164 4.63 -15.14 14.82
CA VAL A 164 4.04 -14.75 16.11
C VAL A 164 2.81 -13.88 15.84
N ALA A 165 1.64 -14.33 16.30
CA ALA A 165 0.39 -13.60 16.10
C ALA A 165 0.42 -12.24 16.80
N ILE A 166 -0.07 -11.20 16.13
CA ILE A 166 -0.20 -9.85 16.71
C ILE A 166 -1.60 -9.74 17.30
N SER A 167 -1.68 -9.59 18.61
CA SER A 167 -2.94 -9.43 19.33
C SER A 167 -3.42 -7.97 19.21
N CYS A 168 -4.15 -7.63 18.15
CA CYS A 168 -4.77 -6.31 18.06
C CYS A 168 -6.04 -6.27 18.90
N SER A 169 -6.03 -5.55 20.03
CA SER A 169 -7.27 -5.04 20.61
C SER A 169 -7.77 -3.93 19.67
N PRO A 170 -8.96 -4.06 19.05
CA PRO A 170 -9.45 -3.05 18.12
C PRO A 170 -9.59 -1.73 18.88
N SER A 171 -8.77 -0.75 18.52
CA SER A 171 -8.99 0.61 18.97
C SER A 171 -10.33 1.06 18.38
N GLN A 172 -11.29 1.46 19.23
CA GLN A 172 -12.68 1.75 18.83
C GLN A 172 -12.84 2.99 17.94
N GLN A 173 -11.81 3.43 17.22
CA GLN A 173 -11.86 4.59 16.34
C GLN A 173 -11.27 4.23 14.98
N GLY A 174 -12.15 3.77 14.10
CA GLY A 174 -11.88 3.50 12.70
C GLY A 174 -11.75 2.01 12.39
N SER A 175 -12.88 1.29 12.35
CA SER A 175 -12.90 -0.05 11.78
C SER A 175 -12.61 0.06 10.29
N ASP A 176 -11.34 -0.08 9.90
CA ASP A 176 -11.01 -0.25 8.50
C ASP A 176 -11.44 -1.66 8.08
N THR A 177 -12.67 -1.76 7.58
CA THR A 177 -13.34 -3.03 7.25
C THR A 177 -12.53 -3.85 6.24
N THR A 178 -11.68 -3.20 5.42
CA THR A 178 -10.82 -3.90 4.45
C THR A 178 -9.72 -4.70 5.11
N ALA A 179 -9.07 -4.16 6.14
CA ALA A 179 -8.01 -4.86 6.87
C ALA A 179 -8.58 -6.03 7.68
N ALA A 180 -9.71 -5.81 8.36
CA ALA A 180 -10.41 -6.85 9.11
C ALA A 180 -10.90 -8.00 8.21
N ALA A 181 -11.28 -7.71 6.98
CA ALA A 181 -11.70 -8.73 6.00
C ALA A 181 -10.52 -9.58 5.46
N ARG A 182 -9.29 -9.04 5.42
CA ARG A 182 -8.10 -9.76 4.94
C ARG A 182 -7.53 -10.75 5.96
N GLY A 183 -7.83 -10.58 7.24
CA GLY A 183 -7.56 -11.56 8.29
C GLY A 183 -6.55 -11.10 9.32
N GLU A 184 -5.93 -12.07 10.01
CA GLU A 184 -5.10 -11.81 11.19
C GLU A 184 -3.65 -11.44 10.81
N PHE A 185 -3.08 -10.50 11.57
CA PHE A 185 -1.69 -10.09 11.44
C PHE A 185 -0.75 -10.97 12.25
N CYS A 186 0.46 -11.17 11.73
CA CYS A 186 1.54 -11.85 12.44
C CYS A 186 2.89 -11.20 12.13
N VAL A 187 3.85 -11.37 13.04
CA VAL A 187 5.26 -11.10 12.80
C VAL A 187 5.90 -12.36 12.26
N GLY A 188 6.50 -12.27 11.06
CA GLY A 188 7.23 -13.35 10.40
C GLY A 188 8.70 -12.97 10.14
N PRO A 189 9.40 -13.65 9.23
CA PRO A 189 10.81 -13.38 8.96
C PRO A 189 11.03 -11.97 8.42
N VAL A 190 12.20 -11.40 8.70
CA VAL A 190 12.59 -10.09 8.22
C VAL A 190 12.69 -10.08 6.69
N VAL A 191 11.99 -9.15 6.06
CA VAL A 191 12.25 -8.77 4.66
C VAL A 191 13.45 -7.82 4.64
N SER A 192 14.64 -8.37 4.42
CA SER A 192 15.80 -7.56 4.06
C SER A 192 15.96 -7.57 2.55
N LEU A 193 15.84 -6.40 1.92
CA LEU A 193 16.31 -6.23 0.54
C LEU A 193 17.82 -6.48 0.55
N LYS A 194 18.28 -7.51 -0.19
CA LYS A 194 19.71 -7.72 -0.42
C LYS A 194 20.14 -6.78 -1.54
N TRP A 195 21.12 -5.95 -1.26
CA TRP A 195 21.70 -4.95 -2.15
C TRP A 195 22.98 -5.48 -2.80
#